data_AF-D7JC34-F1
#
_entry.id   AF-D7JC34-F1
#
_cell.length_a   1.000
_cell.length_b   1.000
_cell.length_c   1.000
_cell.angle_alpha   90.00
_cell.angle_beta   90.00
_cell.angle_gamma   90.00
#
_symmetry.space_group_name_H-M   'P 1'
#
loop_
_entity.id
_entity.type
_entity.pdbx_description
1 polymer ?
#
loop_
_entity_poly.entity_id
_entity_poly.type
_entity_poly.pdbx_seq_one_letter_code
_entity_poly.pdbx_strand_id
1 'polypeptide(L)'
;MDLYDKILNKEDIESIIELIKEDKKIITRLYSYETIFSKTLNYLLVNRNKNTDLEYLFTIFIDILSGSLINKPSDLLSCIQKIKNKNNQILFLKTIIHHRLVNDDFLISLGVNKFVFEHLPYDLSWIEIPVIKYGSKAIISATEKLSIVQICPLIDCIEDTSLIEYLVGWAFEEDKLNDSGIDYFMQNYEKKYNLIRNIKQKENNIIR
;
A
#
# COMPACT_ATOMS: atom_id res chain seq x y z
N MET A 1 -32.26 24.31 -1.83
CA MET A 1 -31.99 22.91 -2.20
C MET A 1 -30.67 22.54 -1.56
N ASP A 2 -30.72 21.64 -0.58
CA ASP A 2 -29.52 21.22 0.15
C ASP A 2 -28.56 20.52 -0.84
N LEU A 3 -27.26 20.54 -0.55
CA LEU A 3 -26.28 19.79 -1.33
C LEU A 3 -26.60 18.29 -1.36
N TYR A 4 -27.29 17.80 -0.32
CA TYR A 4 -27.92 16.47 -0.28
C TYR A 4 -28.84 16.23 -1.49
N ASP A 5 -29.86 17.08 -1.66
CA ASP A 5 -30.79 16.98 -2.78
C ASP A 5 -30.07 17.19 -4.12
N LYS A 6 -29.04 18.04 -4.15
CA LYS A 6 -28.23 18.24 -5.36
C LYS A 6 -27.44 17.01 -5.76
N ILE A 7 -26.91 16.22 -4.83
CA ILE A 7 -26.16 15.00 -5.18
C ILE A 7 -27.13 13.90 -5.60
N LEU A 8 -28.24 13.72 -4.89
CA LEU A 8 -29.21 12.66 -5.17
C LEU A 8 -30.05 12.92 -6.42
N ASN A 9 -30.36 14.18 -6.73
CA ASN A 9 -31.12 14.54 -7.93
C ASN A 9 -30.26 14.56 -9.21
N LYS A 10 -28.94 14.33 -9.11
CA LYS A 10 -28.07 14.16 -10.27
C LYS A 10 -27.95 12.67 -10.58
N GLU A 11 -28.63 12.25 -11.62
CA GLU A 11 -28.68 10.84 -12.02
C GLU A 11 -27.48 10.43 -12.89
N ASP A 12 -26.85 11.39 -13.57
CA ASP A 12 -25.73 11.17 -14.49
C ASP A 12 -24.37 11.58 -13.88
N ILE A 13 -23.30 10.95 -14.37
CA ILE A 13 -21.97 11.14 -13.80
C ILE A 13 -21.35 12.47 -14.22
N GLU A 14 -21.67 12.96 -15.42
CA GLU A 14 -21.21 14.23 -15.95
C GLU A 14 -21.67 15.39 -15.05
N SER A 15 -22.92 15.35 -14.61
CA SER A 15 -23.49 16.27 -13.63
C SER A 15 -22.75 16.27 -12.29
N ILE A 16 -22.30 15.11 -11.81
CA ILE A 16 -21.51 15.00 -10.56
C ILE A 16 -20.11 15.59 -10.78
N ILE A 17 -19.51 15.36 -11.96
CA ILE A 17 -18.21 15.93 -12.32
C ILE A 17 -18.27 17.46 -12.36
N GLU A 18 -19.29 18.04 -12.99
CA GLU A 18 -19.47 19.50 -13.00
C GLU A 18 -19.65 20.05 -11.58
N LEU A 19 -20.40 19.35 -10.74
CA LEU A 19 -20.58 19.74 -9.35
C LEU A 19 -19.24 19.75 -8.57
N ILE A 20 -18.38 18.76 -8.80
CA ILE A 20 -17.04 18.70 -8.19
C ILE A 20 -16.13 19.84 -8.69
N LYS A 21 -16.25 20.23 -9.97
CA LYS A 21 -15.51 21.38 -10.52
C LYS A 21 -15.92 22.68 -9.82
N GLU A 22 -17.20 22.84 -9.53
CA GLU A 22 -17.73 24.00 -8.80
C GLU A 22 -17.30 24.01 -7.31
N ASP A 23 -17.37 22.87 -6.63
CA ASP A 23 -16.95 22.73 -5.22
C ASP A 23 -16.24 21.39 -4.95
N LYS A 24 -14.91 21.43 -4.89
CA LYS A 24 -14.07 20.25 -4.63
C LYS A 24 -14.36 19.57 -3.29
N LYS A 25 -14.92 20.28 -2.30
CA LYS A 25 -15.25 19.70 -0.99
C LYS A 25 -16.34 18.64 -1.10
N ILE A 26 -17.10 18.62 -2.20
CA ILE A 26 -18.11 17.59 -2.48
C ILE A 26 -17.52 16.19 -2.43
N ILE A 27 -16.26 15.97 -2.79
CA ILE A 27 -15.65 14.63 -2.79
C ILE A 27 -15.71 13.98 -1.40
N THR A 28 -15.46 14.76 -0.33
CA THR A 28 -15.56 14.25 1.05
C THR A 28 -16.98 13.83 1.40
N ARG A 29 -17.98 14.57 0.90
CA ARG A 29 -19.40 14.25 1.13
C ARG A 29 -19.85 13.07 0.28
N LEU A 30 -19.35 12.96 -0.96
CA LEU A 30 -19.61 11.82 -1.84
C LEU A 30 -19.23 10.50 -1.17
N TYR A 31 -18.19 10.48 -0.33
CA TYR A 31 -17.80 9.28 0.40
C TYR A 31 -18.92 8.69 1.26
N SER A 32 -19.86 9.53 1.75
CA SER A 32 -21.06 9.07 2.47
C SER A 32 -22.11 8.43 1.55
N TYR A 33 -21.98 8.58 0.23
CA TYR A 33 -22.85 8.04 -0.82
C TYR A 33 -22.10 7.02 -1.66
N GLU A 34 -21.91 5.85 -1.06
CA GLU A 34 -21.11 4.75 -1.59
C GLU A 34 -21.29 4.50 -3.09
N THR A 35 -22.53 4.39 -3.58
CA THR A 35 -22.81 4.12 -5.00
C THR A 35 -22.34 5.24 -5.92
N ILE A 36 -22.60 6.50 -5.56
CA ILE A 36 -22.25 7.66 -6.40
C ILE A 36 -20.73 7.83 -6.39
N PHE A 37 -20.12 7.79 -5.20
CA PHE A 37 -18.67 7.81 -5.05
C PHE A 37 -17.97 6.75 -5.90
N SER A 38 -18.46 5.51 -5.86
CA SER A 38 -17.94 4.39 -6.66
C SER A 38 -17.97 4.67 -8.15
N LYS A 39 -19.11 5.18 -8.64
CA LYS A 39 -19.29 5.52 -10.06
C LYS A 39 -18.34 6.64 -10.46
N THR A 40 -18.21 7.68 -9.63
CA THR A 40 -17.32 8.81 -9.87
C THR A 40 -15.85 8.40 -9.89
N LEU A 41 -15.40 7.63 -8.91
CA LEU A 41 -14.03 7.12 -8.86
C LEU A 41 -13.71 6.27 -10.10
N ASN A 42 -14.60 5.33 -10.47
CA ASN A 42 -14.42 4.52 -11.67
C ASN A 42 -14.38 5.36 -12.95
N TYR A 43 -15.26 6.35 -13.07
CA TYR A 43 -15.28 7.26 -14.22
C TYR A 43 -13.96 8.02 -14.33
N LEU A 44 -13.48 8.62 -13.24
CA LEU A 44 -12.22 9.35 -13.23
C LEU A 44 -11.03 8.43 -13.54
N LEU A 45 -10.96 7.24 -12.93
CA LEU A 45 -9.93 6.23 -13.23
C LEU A 45 -9.85 5.92 -14.73
N VAL A 46 -10.98 5.68 -15.39
CA VAL A 46 -11.02 5.32 -16.82
C VAL A 46 -10.75 6.51 -17.74
N ASN A 47 -11.23 7.70 -17.36
CA ASN A 47 -11.27 8.86 -18.26
C ASN A 47 -10.21 9.94 -17.98
N ARG A 48 -9.38 9.79 -16.93
CA ARG A 48 -8.36 10.79 -16.53
C ARG A 48 -7.46 11.25 -17.69
N ASN A 49 -7.13 10.37 -18.63
CA ASN A 49 -6.24 10.70 -19.75
C ASN A 49 -6.95 11.38 -20.94
N LYS A 50 -8.26 11.63 -20.87
CA LYS A 50 -9.01 12.23 -21.98
C LYS A 50 -8.80 13.74 -22.09
N ASN A 51 -8.59 14.42 -20.97
CA ASN A 51 -8.29 15.85 -20.92
C ASN A 51 -7.69 16.23 -19.55
N THR A 52 -7.10 17.42 -19.49
CA THR A 52 -6.43 17.97 -18.30
C THR A 52 -7.37 18.18 -17.11
N ASP A 53 -8.64 18.50 -17.34
CA ASP A 53 -9.60 18.72 -16.26
C ASP A 53 -9.89 17.43 -15.51
N LEU A 54 -10.09 16.33 -16.22
CA LEU A 54 -10.35 15.01 -15.62
C LEU A 54 -9.12 14.46 -14.90
N GLU A 55 -7.92 14.70 -15.43
CA GLU A 55 -6.66 14.39 -14.74
C GLU A 55 -6.55 15.16 -13.42
N TYR A 56 -6.83 16.46 -13.45
CA TYR A 56 -6.82 17.30 -12.26
C TYR A 56 -7.85 16.86 -11.22
N LEU A 57 -9.07 16.55 -11.65
CA LEU A 57 -10.12 16.03 -10.77
C LEU A 57 -9.76 14.68 -10.17
N PHE A 58 -9.19 13.78 -10.95
CA PHE A 58 -8.68 12.50 -10.44
C PHE A 58 -7.61 12.72 -9.38
N THR A 59 -6.70 13.67 -9.59
CA THR A 59 -5.64 14.01 -8.63
C THR A 59 -6.23 14.50 -7.31
N ILE A 60 -7.18 15.44 -7.34
CA ILE A 60 -7.87 15.92 -6.13
C ILE A 60 -8.60 14.76 -5.42
N PHE A 61 -9.22 13.87 -6.18
CA PHE A 61 -9.92 12.71 -5.63
C PHE A 61 -8.96 11.80 -4.87
N ILE A 62 -7.79 11.54 -5.44
CA ILE A 62 -6.72 10.75 -4.80
C ILE A 62 -6.12 11.49 -3.59
N ASP A 63 -5.90 12.80 -3.66
CA ASP A 63 -5.42 13.62 -2.54
C ASP A 63 -6.35 13.46 -1.33
N ILE A 64 -7.66 13.62 -1.54
CA ILE A 64 -8.68 13.52 -0.49
C ILE A 64 -8.78 12.09 0.05
N LEU A 65 -8.74 11.08 -0.83
CA LEU A 65 -8.77 9.69 -0.38
C LEU A 65 -7.58 9.36 0.50
N SER A 66 -6.38 9.69 0.03
CA SER A 66 -5.12 9.36 0.69
C SER A 66 -4.93 10.14 1.98
N GLY A 67 -5.29 11.42 2.00
CA GLY A 67 -5.04 12.31 3.14
C GLY A 67 -6.17 12.37 4.17
N SER A 68 -7.34 11.78 3.92
CA SER A 68 -8.47 11.94 4.84
C SER A 68 -9.39 10.73 4.99
N LEU A 69 -9.53 9.87 3.97
CA LEU A 69 -10.56 8.82 3.97
C LEU A 69 -9.98 7.42 4.13
N ILE A 70 -8.81 7.14 3.59
CA ILE A 70 -8.13 5.84 3.71
C ILE A 70 -7.11 5.93 4.85
N ASN A 71 -7.54 5.58 6.06
CA ASN A 71 -6.69 5.67 7.26
C ASN A 71 -6.35 4.30 7.86
N LYS A 72 -7.10 3.25 7.50
CA LYS A 72 -6.83 1.86 7.88
C LYS A 72 -7.03 0.89 6.70
N PRO A 73 -6.43 -0.31 6.73
CA PRO A 73 -6.51 -1.27 5.61
C PRO A 73 -7.93 -1.60 5.13
N SER A 74 -8.92 -1.64 6.03
CA SER A 74 -10.32 -1.91 5.67
C SER A 74 -10.93 -0.83 4.77
N ASP A 75 -10.49 0.43 4.89
CA ASP A 75 -11.00 1.54 4.09
C ASP A 75 -10.55 1.38 2.63
N LEU A 76 -9.28 0.96 2.44
CA LEU A 76 -8.73 0.63 1.13
C LEU A 76 -9.52 -0.50 0.46
N LEU A 77 -9.79 -1.57 1.22
CA LEU A 77 -10.60 -2.70 0.73
C LEU A 77 -12.03 -2.26 0.36
N SER A 78 -12.64 -1.39 1.16
CA SER A 78 -13.98 -0.85 0.87
C SER A 78 -13.99 -0.03 -0.43
N CYS A 79 -12.94 0.73 -0.71
CA CYS A 79 -12.81 1.51 -1.95
C CYS A 79 -12.58 0.61 -3.17
N ILE A 80 -11.73 -0.41 -3.06
CA ILE A 80 -11.32 -1.21 -4.23
C ILE A 80 -12.41 -2.18 -4.70
N GLN A 81 -13.24 -2.71 -3.79
CA GLN A 81 -14.34 -3.63 -4.12
C GLN A 81 -15.35 -3.01 -5.10
N LYS A 82 -15.38 -1.68 -5.18
CA LYS A 82 -16.25 -0.89 -6.06
C LYS A 82 -15.70 -0.76 -7.48
N ILE A 83 -14.42 -1.09 -7.69
CA ILE A 83 -13.76 -1.02 -8.99
C ILE A 83 -13.88 -2.38 -9.66
N LYS A 84 -14.60 -2.44 -10.79
CA LYS A 84 -14.96 -3.72 -11.44
C LYS A 84 -13.78 -4.43 -12.10
N ASN A 85 -12.81 -3.68 -12.63
CA ASN A 85 -11.74 -4.23 -13.46
C ASN A 85 -10.45 -4.40 -12.67
N LYS A 86 -9.83 -5.59 -12.71
CA LYS A 86 -8.59 -5.91 -11.98
C LYS A 86 -7.43 -4.97 -12.32
N ASN A 87 -7.24 -4.56 -13.58
CA ASN A 87 -6.18 -3.63 -13.96
C ASN A 87 -6.42 -2.24 -13.37
N ASN A 88 -7.68 -1.79 -13.32
CA ASN A 88 -8.03 -0.52 -12.67
C ASN A 88 -7.88 -0.60 -11.15
N GLN A 89 -8.18 -1.75 -10.55
CA GLN A 89 -7.92 -1.99 -9.13
C GLN A 89 -6.43 -1.89 -8.82
N ILE A 90 -5.58 -2.57 -9.60
CA ILE A 90 -4.12 -2.51 -9.47
C ILE A 90 -3.63 -1.07 -9.66
N LEU A 91 -4.10 -0.36 -10.68
CA LEU A 91 -3.75 1.04 -10.91
C LEU A 91 -4.15 1.93 -9.73
N PHE A 92 -5.35 1.75 -9.19
CA PHE A 92 -5.82 2.49 -8.02
C PHE A 92 -4.93 2.21 -6.79
N LEU A 93 -4.59 0.94 -6.54
CA LEU A 93 -3.66 0.57 -5.47
C LEU A 93 -2.30 1.24 -5.63
N LYS A 94 -1.69 1.13 -6.81
CA LYS A 94 -0.43 1.82 -7.10
C LYS A 94 -0.55 3.32 -6.83
N THR A 95 -1.64 3.93 -7.28
CA THR A 95 -1.87 5.37 -7.14
C THR A 95 -1.99 5.79 -5.68
N ILE A 96 -2.77 5.06 -4.86
CA ILE A 96 -2.93 5.36 -3.44
C ILE A 96 -1.63 5.09 -2.68
N ILE A 97 -1.05 3.89 -2.81
CA ILE A 97 0.09 3.47 -1.98
C ILE A 97 1.35 4.33 -2.21
N HIS A 98 1.56 4.85 -3.42
CA HIS A 98 2.67 5.77 -3.72
C HIS A 98 2.34 7.23 -3.41
N HIS A 99 1.12 7.53 -2.98
CA HIS A 99 0.68 8.90 -2.84
C HIS A 99 1.33 9.55 -1.61
N ARG A 100 1.90 10.76 -1.80
CA ARG A 100 2.63 11.51 -0.76
C ARG A 100 1.85 11.82 0.52
N LEU A 101 0.51 11.76 0.45
CA LEU A 101 -0.38 12.05 1.59
C LEU A 101 -0.76 10.80 2.37
N VAL A 102 -0.40 9.60 1.90
CA VAL A 102 -0.64 8.37 2.66
C VAL A 102 0.26 8.36 3.90
N ASN A 103 -0.35 8.08 5.05
CA ASN A 103 0.35 7.98 6.33
C ASN A 103 1.17 6.68 6.40
N ASP A 104 2.42 6.77 6.88
CA ASP A 104 3.28 5.62 7.18
C ASP A 104 2.58 4.63 8.12
N ASP A 105 1.82 5.08 9.13
CA ASP A 105 1.09 4.19 10.04
C ASP A 105 0.06 3.32 9.31
N PHE A 106 -0.58 3.86 8.28
CA PHE A 106 -1.48 3.09 7.42
C PHE A 106 -0.70 2.03 6.63
N LEU A 107 0.45 2.39 6.03
CA LEU A 107 1.28 1.46 5.27
C LEU A 107 1.81 0.32 6.14
N ILE A 108 2.25 0.65 7.35
CA ILE A 108 2.71 -0.33 8.36
C ILE A 108 1.55 -1.25 8.77
N SER A 109 0.37 -0.68 9.03
CA SER A 109 -0.83 -1.45 9.37
C SER A 109 -1.27 -2.36 8.23
N LEU A 110 -1.08 -1.93 6.98
CA LEU A 110 -1.35 -2.75 5.80
C LEU A 110 -0.34 -3.90 5.68
N GLY A 111 0.93 -3.66 5.98
CA GLY A 111 2.03 -4.64 5.96
C GLY A 111 1.90 -5.79 6.96
N VAL A 112 0.87 -5.79 7.82
CA VAL A 112 0.55 -6.90 8.73
C VAL A 112 -0.85 -7.48 8.51
N ASN A 113 -1.68 -6.85 7.68
CA ASN A 113 -3.08 -7.20 7.56
C ASN A 113 -3.32 -8.28 6.50
N LYS A 114 -3.06 -9.54 6.87
CA LYS A 114 -3.21 -10.71 5.98
C LYS A 114 -4.58 -10.77 5.31
N PHE A 115 -5.65 -10.56 6.08
CA PHE A 115 -7.02 -10.58 5.57
C PHE A 115 -7.21 -9.58 4.42
N VAL A 116 -6.86 -8.31 4.61
CA VAL A 116 -7.02 -7.31 3.54
C VAL A 116 -6.15 -7.68 2.35
N PHE A 117 -4.89 -8.05 2.60
CA PHE A 117 -3.93 -8.35 1.55
C PHE A 117 -4.40 -9.48 0.60
N GLU A 118 -4.96 -10.55 1.16
CA GLU A 118 -5.51 -11.68 0.38
C GLU A 118 -6.72 -11.30 -0.49
N HIS A 119 -7.41 -10.21 -0.16
CA HIS A 119 -8.55 -9.70 -0.93
C HIS A 119 -8.19 -8.60 -1.93
N LEU A 120 -6.92 -8.17 -1.97
CA LEU A 120 -6.42 -7.20 -2.95
C LEU A 120 -5.78 -7.94 -4.14
N PRO A 121 -5.87 -7.40 -5.37
CA PRO A 121 -5.19 -7.99 -6.50
C PRO A 121 -3.67 -7.88 -6.35
N TYR A 122 -3.00 -9.03 -6.41
CA TYR A 122 -1.55 -9.11 -6.37
C TYR A 122 -0.90 -8.32 -7.52
N ASP A 123 -0.01 -7.39 -7.17
CA ASP A 123 0.93 -6.73 -8.09
C ASP A 123 2.09 -6.17 -7.27
N LEU A 124 3.31 -6.57 -7.60
CA LEU A 124 4.51 -6.27 -6.83
C LEU A 124 4.70 -4.78 -6.57
N SER A 125 4.35 -3.92 -7.53
CA SER A 125 4.65 -2.50 -7.46
C SER A 125 3.93 -1.77 -6.34
N TRP A 126 2.76 -2.24 -5.87
CA TRP A 126 2.13 -1.67 -4.68
C TRP A 126 2.46 -2.48 -3.42
N ILE A 127 2.71 -3.78 -3.56
CA ILE A 127 2.99 -4.71 -2.45
C ILE A 127 4.30 -4.38 -1.74
N GLU A 128 5.34 -4.03 -2.50
CA GLU A 128 6.66 -3.74 -1.99
C GLU A 128 6.64 -2.68 -0.87
N ILE A 129 5.88 -1.60 -1.07
CA ILE A 129 5.87 -0.45 -0.15
C ILE A 129 5.43 -0.82 1.28
N PRO A 130 4.22 -1.36 1.53
CA PRO A 130 3.78 -1.71 2.88
C PRO A 130 4.63 -2.81 3.51
N VAL A 131 5.10 -3.79 2.72
CA VAL A 131 5.97 -4.89 3.19
C VAL A 131 7.31 -4.34 3.68
N ILE A 132 7.98 -3.52 2.86
CA ILE A 132 9.26 -2.90 3.22
C ILE A 132 9.08 -1.91 4.38
N LYS A 133 8.00 -1.10 4.40
CA LYS A 133 7.75 -0.17 5.50
C LYS A 133 7.52 -0.87 6.83
N TYR A 134 6.72 -1.92 6.86
CA TYR A 134 6.55 -2.70 8.07
C TYR A 134 7.87 -3.38 8.48
N GLY A 135 8.52 -4.10 7.56
CA GLY A 135 9.73 -4.87 7.86
C GLY A 135 10.89 -4.00 8.33
N SER A 136 11.12 -2.86 7.67
CA SER A 136 12.14 -1.88 8.10
C SER A 136 11.87 -1.35 9.51
N LYS A 137 10.62 -0.98 9.81
CA LYS A 137 10.24 -0.52 11.16
C LYS A 137 10.47 -1.60 12.20
N ALA A 138 10.11 -2.85 11.91
CA ALA A 138 10.32 -3.98 12.79
C ALA A 138 11.81 -4.18 13.10
N ILE A 139 12.67 -4.18 12.08
CA ILE A 139 14.13 -4.35 12.22
C ILE A 139 14.75 -3.21 13.03
N ILE A 140 14.45 -1.95 12.65
CA ILE A 140 15.03 -0.75 13.28
C ILE A 140 14.61 -0.64 14.76
N SER A 141 13.35 -0.96 15.06
CA SER A 141 12.80 -0.79 16.41
C SER A 141 13.08 -1.96 17.34
N ALA A 142 13.64 -3.07 16.82
CA ALA A 142 13.82 -4.28 17.59
C ALA A 142 14.90 -4.16 18.66
N THR A 143 14.50 -4.37 19.91
CA THR A 143 15.42 -4.57 21.05
C THR A 143 15.84 -6.03 21.21
N GLU A 144 15.01 -6.95 20.73
CA GLU A 144 15.24 -8.40 20.78
C GLU A 144 15.46 -8.98 19.38
N LYS A 145 15.91 -10.24 19.33
CA LYS A 145 16.05 -10.97 18.08
C LYS A 145 14.66 -11.35 17.53
N LEU A 146 14.48 -11.19 16.22
CA LEU A 146 13.25 -11.39 15.48
C LEU A 146 13.27 -12.70 14.68
N SER A 147 12.12 -13.33 14.57
CA SER A 147 11.82 -14.36 13.58
C SER A 147 11.41 -13.74 12.24
N ILE A 148 11.39 -14.57 11.19
CA ILE A 148 10.96 -14.15 9.84
C ILE A 148 9.52 -13.64 9.83
N VAL A 149 8.61 -14.31 10.55
CA VAL A 149 7.19 -13.92 10.64
C VAL A 149 7.03 -12.57 11.36
N GLN A 150 7.92 -12.22 12.29
CA GLN A 150 7.91 -10.91 12.93
C GLN A 150 8.40 -9.80 12.00
N ILE A 151 9.32 -10.11 11.07
CA ILE A 151 9.84 -9.16 10.07
C ILE A 151 8.88 -9.02 8.89
N CYS A 152 8.30 -10.12 8.43
CA CYS A 152 7.39 -10.17 7.28
C CYS A 152 6.17 -11.07 7.60
N PRO A 153 5.14 -10.55 8.28
CA PRO A 153 3.94 -11.30 8.65
C PRO A 153 3.13 -11.79 7.44
N LEU A 154 3.33 -11.14 6.28
CA LEU A 154 2.69 -11.45 5.01
C LEU A 154 3.49 -12.42 4.14
N ILE A 155 4.47 -13.14 4.71
CA ILE A 155 5.36 -14.03 3.96
C ILE A 155 4.62 -15.02 3.06
N ASP A 156 3.49 -15.57 3.51
CA ASP A 156 2.68 -16.53 2.72
C ASP A 156 1.87 -15.87 1.59
N CYS A 157 1.75 -14.54 1.61
CA CYS A 157 0.96 -13.77 0.64
C CYS A 157 1.83 -13.10 -0.43
N ILE A 158 3.15 -13.25 -0.35
CA ILE A 158 4.11 -12.62 -1.25
C ILE A 158 4.70 -13.69 -2.17
N GLU A 159 4.40 -13.59 -3.47
CA GLU A 159 4.96 -14.51 -4.47
C GLU A 159 6.42 -14.18 -4.80
N ASP A 160 6.82 -12.90 -4.69
CA ASP A 160 8.19 -12.45 -4.95
C ASP A 160 9.08 -12.62 -3.72
N THR A 161 9.89 -13.67 -3.75
CA THR A 161 10.80 -14.02 -2.64
C THR A 161 11.97 -13.06 -2.48
N SER A 162 12.24 -12.15 -3.43
CA SER A 162 13.34 -11.18 -3.33
C SER A 162 13.08 -10.10 -2.28
N LEU A 163 11.82 -9.74 -2.03
CA LEU A 163 11.44 -8.83 -0.93
C LEU A 163 11.75 -9.45 0.44
N ILE A 164 11.45 -10.74 0.58
CA ILE A 164 11.73 -11.50 1.79
C ILE A 164 13.25 -11.65 1.94
N GLU A 165 13.96 -12.01 0.87
CA GLU A 165 15.44 -12.09 0.86
C GLU A 165 16.08 -10.78 1.32
N TYR A 166 15.59 -9.65 0.82
CA TYR A 166 16.07 -8.32 1.17
C TYR A 166 15.89 -8.03 2.66
N LEU A 167 14.67 -8.18 3.19
CA LEU A 167 14.37 -7.89 4.60
C LEU A 167 15.13 -8.81 5.56
N VAL A 168 15.20 -10.10 5.23
CA VAL A 168 15.92 -11.09 6.05
C VAL A 168 17.43 -10.85 6.00
N GLY A 169 17.96 -10.53 4.81
CA GLY A 169 19.36 -10.15 4.65
C GLY A 169 19.72 -8.91 5.48
N TRP A 170 18.89 -7.88 5.46
CA TRP A 170 19.09 -6.68 6.30
C TRP A 170 19.02 -7.01 7.79
N ALA A 171 18.03 -7.78 8.23
CA ALA A 171 17.91 -8.19 9.62
C ALA A 171 19.12 -9.03 10.08
N PHE A 172 19.71 -9.85 9.19
CA PHE A 172 20.93 -10.60 9.48
C PHE A 172 22.16 -9.69 9.63
N GLU A 173 22.28 -8.72 8.72
CA GLU A 173 23.34 -7.72 8.73
C GLU A 173 23.37 -6.95 10.06
N GLU A 174 22.20 -6.50 10.53
CA GLU A 174 21.99 -5.74 11.78
C GLU A 174 21.99 -6.59 13.06
N ASP A 175 22.32 -7.88 12.97
CA ASP A 175 22.24 -8.82 14.10
C ASP A 175 20.85 -8.81 14.77
N LYS A 176 19.78 -8.72 13.99
CA LYS A 176 18.40 -8.75 14.47
C LYS A 176 17.71 -10.10 14.28
N LEU A 177 18.25 -11.04 13.50
CA LEU A 177 17.64 -12.38 13.38
C LEU A 177 17.90 -13.28 14.59
N ASN A 178 16.86 -14.03 14.98
CA ASN A 178 16.97 -15.15 15.92
C ASN A 178 17.48 -16.42 15.21
N ASP A 179 17.80 -17.46 15.98
CA ASP A 179 18.39 -18.70 15.44
C ASP A 179 17.52 -19.35 14.35
N SER A 180 16.20 -19.43 14.57
CA SER A 180 15.27 -19.95 13.56
C SER A 180 15.23 -19.10 12.28
N GLY A 181 15.41 -17.79 12.41
CA GLY A 181 15.49 -16.87 11.27
C GLY A 181 16.79 -17.00 10.51
N ILE A 182 17.90 -17.26 11.21
CA ILE A 182 19.20 -17.56 10.59
C ILE A 182 19.12 -18.88 9.82
N ASP A 183 18.54 -19.93 10.42
CA ASP A 183 18.34 -21.22 9.76
C ASP A 183 17.49 -21.07 8.50
N TYR A 184 16.39 -20.32 8.59
CA TYR A 184 15.55 -20.01 7.43
C TYR A 184 16.34 -19.27 6.34
N PHE A 185 17.13 -18.25 6.71
CA PHE A 185 17.91 -17.47 5.76
C PHE A 185 18.96 -18.33 5.04
N MET A 186 19.66 -19.18 5.78
CA MET A 186 20.66 -20.10 5.25
C MET A 186 20.03 -21.12 4.29
N GLN A 187 18.87 -21.68 4.64
CA GLN A 187 18.21 -22.71 3.84
C GLN A 187 17.58 -22.16 2.55
N ASN A 188 16.98 -20.95 2.61
CA ASN A 188 16.21 -20.40 1.49
C ASN A 188 17.02 -19.44 0.61
N TYR A 189 18.08 -18.82 1.15
CA TYR A 189 18.86 -17.77 0.48
C TYR A 189 20.37 -17.92 0.73
N GLU A 190 20.87 -19.15 0.63
CA GLU A 190 22.26 -19.54 0.96
C GLU A 190 23.32 -18.61 0.35
N LYS A 191 23.17 -18.24 -0.93
CA LYS A 191 24.13 -17.37 -1.64
C LYS A 191 24.27 -16.02 -0.95
N LYS A 192 23.16 -15.38 -0.59
CA LYS A 192 23.13 -14.08 0.07
C LYS A 192 23.59 -14.18 1.52
N TYR A 193 23.18 -15.22 2.23
CA TYR A 193 23.68 -15.52 3.58
C TYR A 193 25.21 -15.62 3.62
N ASN A 194 25.79 -16.45 2.74
CA ASN A 194 27.24 -16.64 2.66
C ASN A 194 27.97 -15.34 2.29
N LEU A 195 27.40 -14.53 1.40
CA LEU A 195 27.95 -13.23 1.04
C LEU A 195 28.03 -12.30 2.26
N ILE A 196 26.92 -12.08 2.97
CA ILE A 196 26.87 -11.18 4.14
C ILE A 196 27.75 -11.72 5.27
N ARG A 197 27.69 -13.03 5.54
CA ARG A 197 28.54 -13.67 6.56
C ARG A 197 30.03 -13.43 6.32
N ASN A 198 30.48 -13.57 5.06
CA ASN A 198 31.88 -13.34 4.70
C ASN A 198 32.29 -11.87 4.87
N ILE A 199 31.40 -10.93 4.58
CA ILE A 199 31.63 -9.49 4.80
C ILE A 199 31.81 -9.22 6.30
N LYS A 200 30.86 -9.66 7.14
CA LYS A 200 30.92 -9.50 8.60
C LYS A 200 32.18 -10.13 9.22
N GLN A 201 32.64 -11.27 8.71
CA GLN A 201 33.88 -11.89 9.18
C GLN A 201 35.13 -11.07 8.82
N LYS A 202 35.18 -10.47 7.62
CA LYS A 202 36.30 -9.62 7.21
C LYS A 202 36.37 -8.34 8.04
N GLU A 203 35.24 -7.68 8.29
CA GLU A 203 35.18 -6.47 9.12
C GLU A 203 35.67 -6.72 10.55
N ASN A 204 35.22 -7.82 11.16
CA ASN A 204 35.66 -8.23 12.50
C ASN A 204 37.18 -8.55 12.58
N ASN A 205 37.79 -8.96 11.46
CA ASN A 205 39.22 -9.22 11.38
C ASN A 205 40.05 -7.94 11.12
N ILE A 206 39.43 -6.84 10.66
CA ILE A 206 40.10 -5.54 10.45
C ILE A 206 40.14 -4.71 11.74
N ILE A 207 39.15 -4.89 12.62
CA ILE A 207 39.01 -4.12 13.88
C ILE A 207 39.82 -4.75 15.04
N ARG A 208 40.38 -5.95 14.86
CA ARG A 208 41.26 -6.65 15.82
C ARG A 208 42.73 -6.40 15.51
#